data_AF-A0A520PB57-F1
#
_entry.id   AF-A0A520PB57-F1
#
_cell.length_a   1.000
_cell.length_b   1.000
_cell.length_c   1.000
_cell.angle_alpha   90.00
_cell.angle_beta   90.00
_cell.angle_gamma   90.00
#
_symmetry.space_group_name_H-M   'P 1'
#
loop_
_entity.id
_entity.type
_entity.pdbx_description
1 polymer ?
#
loop_
_entity_poly.entity_id
_entity_poly.type
_entity_poly.pdbx_seq_one_letter_code
_entity_poly.pdbx_strand_id
1 'polypeptide(L)'
;MTDEFKLTMAQLNACVGDFDGNLKKAREAFYIACKEGADMLVLPEMFLTGYQAQDLVQKKAFIDDAQNKLIEFAKECSDGPTIGIGVPFQDADKLYNAYAILQDGKILTQIFKHHLPNYKVFDEKRVFDSGEIHGPYVVNGVRIGSPICEDAWFPDVCETLEETGAEILITPNGSPYYRGKFDKRISLMVSRAVENRLPLAYLNLVGGQDDQVFDGGSFVINSDGALALQMPLFEENIETIKFKRTQNGWVADEGKKASYPDHWEQDYHVMVLALRDYMEKTGFKKALLGMSGGIDSALVAAIACDALGSDNVRLVMLPSKYTSKNSLDDATNCAKLLGAKIQTIPISESFNSVLETLEPIFDGLDEDTTEENIQSRLRGLLLMSLSNKFNEMLLTTGNKSEVSVGYSTIYGDMAGGFNPIKDLYKVRVFETSRWRNKNYFPWMKGSKGVVIPDEIIEKPPTAELRNNQKDSDSLPDYEILDGILEMLMDNDASVADCVAAGYERSVVQQIEKLLYLSEYKRFQSAPGARLSLKAFWLDRRYPIVNKWRDNK
;
A
#
# COMPACT_ATOMS: atom_id res chain seq x y z
N MET A 1 10.29 -38.25 -21.60
CA MET A 1 9.91 -36.85 -21.35
C MET A 1 8.72 -36.88 -20.42
N THR A 2 8.65 -35.97 -19.46
CA THR A 2 7.53 -35.88 -18.53
C THR A 2 6.34 -35.21 -19.23
N ASP A 3 5.15 -35.79 -19.07
CA ASP A 3 3.91 -35.30 -19.70
C ASP A 3 3.01 -34.51 -18.73
N GLU A 4 3.37 -34.46 -17.45
CA GLU A 4 2.70 -33.67 -16.42
C GLU A 4 3.71 -32.84 -15.62
N PHE A 5 3.30 -31.66 -15.15
CA PHE A 5 4.11 -30.80 -14.28
C PHE A 5 3.19 -30.11 -13.27
N LYS A 6 3.48 -30.21 -11.98
CA LYS A 6 2.70 -29.60 -10.90
C LYS A 6 3.46 -28.44 -10.29
N LEU A 7 2.83 -27.26 -10.31
CA LEU A 7 3.35 -26.03 -9.75
C LEU A 7 2.54 -25.64 -8.52
N THR A 8 3.20 -25.51 -7.36
CA THR A 8 2.63 -24.86 -6.18
C THR A 8 3.03 -23.39 -6.17
N MET A 9 2.05 -22.50 -6.15
CA MET A 9 2.23 -21.05 -6.08
C MET A 9 1.90 -20.57 -4.66
N ALA A 10 2.84 -19.90 -4.00
CA ALA A 10 2.67 -19.42 -2.64
C ALA A 10 2.57 -17.88 -2.60
N GLN A 11 1.34 -17.36 -2.66
CA GLN A 11 1.05 -15.94 -2.47
C GLN A 11 1.08 -15.64 -0.97
N LEU A 12 2.19 -15.05 -0.51
CA LEU A 12 2.49 -14.90 0.90
C LEU A 12 2.91 -13.48 1.26
N ASN A 13 2.78 -13.13 2.54
CA ASN A 13 3.07 -11.83 3.12
C ASN A 13 4.41 -11.85 3.85
N ALA A 14 5.45 -11.42 3.13
CA ALA A 14 6.78 -11.26 3.68
C ALA A 14 6.92 -9.96 4.50
N CYS A 15 7.76 -9.99 5.53
CA CYS A 15 8.15 -8.83 6.30
C CYS A 15 9.61 -8.47 5.97
N VAL A 16 9.86 -7.19 5.67
CA VAL A 16 11.21 -6.73 5.32
C VAL A 16 12.18 -6.98 6.50
N GLY A 17 13.24 -7.73 6.24
CA GLY A 17 14.30 -8.06 7.20
C GLY A 17 14.00 -9.17 8.20
N ASP A 18 12.78 -9.72 8.25
CA ASP A 18 12.45 -10.87 9.10
C ASP A 18 12.72 -12.19 8.36
N PHE A 19 13.99 -12.53 8.17
CA PHE A 19 14.39 -13.71 7.41
C PHE A 19 13.82 -15.01 8.01
N ASP A 20 13.84 -15.13 9.34
CA ASP A 20 13.37 -16.35 10.00
C ASP A 20 11.84 -16.49 9.90
N GLY A 21 11.08 -15.39 10.04
CA GLY A 21 9.63 -15.37 9.82
C GLY A 21 9.25 -15.66 8.37
N ASN A 22 9.95 -15.06 7.41
CA ASN A 22 9.72 -15.31 5.98
C ASN A 22 10.04 -16.76 5.61
N LEU A 23 11.18 -17.29 6.08
CA LEU A 23 11.56 -18.68 5.83
C LEU A 23 10.65 -19.67 6.56
N LYS A 24 10.07 -19.30 7.71
CA LYS A 24 9.03 -20.13 8.35
C LYS A 24 7.82 -20.28 7.43
N LYS A 25 7.32 -19.18 6.84
CA LYS A 25 6.23 -19.23 5.85
C LYS A 25 6.63 -20.04 4.60
N ALA A 26 7.88 -19.89 4.13
CA ALA A 26 8.39 -20.68 3.01
C ALA A 26 8.42 -22.19 3.32
N ARG A 27 8.83 -22.58 4.53
CA ARG A 27 8.80 -23.97 4.99
C ARG A 27 7.38 -24.52 5.03
N GLU A 28 6.42 -23.76 5.55
CA GLU A 28 5.01 -24.15 5.57
C GLU A 28 4.48 -24.40 4.14
N ALA A 29 4.82 -23.53 3.19
CA ALA A 29 4.49 -23.73 1.77
C ALA A 29 5.21 -24.95 1.16
N PHE A 30 6.46 -25.19 1.52
CA PHE A 30 7.23 -26.37 1.10
C PHE A 30 6.57 -27.67 1.56
N TYR A 31 6.13 -27.75 2.81
CA TYR A 31 5.43 -28.94 3.30
C TYR A 31 4.12 -29.20 2.55
N ILE A 32 3.38 -28.14 2.20
CA ILE A 32 2.17 -28.25 1.38
C ILE A 32 2.52 -28.75 -0.02
N ALA A 33 3.54 -28.16 -0.67
CA ALA A 33 3.99 -28.56 -2.00
C ALA A 33 4.43 -30.04 -2.03
N CYS A 34 5.17 -30.51 -1.02
CA CYS A 34 5.53 -31.92 -0.86
C CYS A 34 4.29 -32.82 -0.77
N LYS A 35 3.30 -32.42 0.05
CA LYS A 35 2.06 -33.20 0.25
C LYS A 35 1.22 -33.31 -1.02
N GLU A 36 1.16 -32.24 -1.82
CA GLU A 36 0.46 -32.21 -3.11
C GLU A 36 1.25 -32.92 -4.24
N GLY A 37 2.49 -33.34 -3.94
CA GLY A 37 3.41 -33.97 -4.87
C GLY A 37 3.78 -33.02 -6.01
N ALA A 38 4.02 -31.75 -5.68
CA ALA A 38 4.43 -30.74 -6.64
C ALA A 38 5.83 -31.05 -7.19
N ASP A 39 6.09 -30.62 -8.42
CA ASP A 39 7.43 -30.64 -9.02
C ASP A 39 8.21 -29.37 -8.64
N MET A 40 7.50 -28.25 -8.50
CA MET A 40 8.07 -26.96 -8.15
C MET A 40 7.18 -26.17 -7.19
N LEU A 41 7.78 -25.55 -6.17
CA LEU A 41 7.20 -24.49 -5.35
C LEU A 41 7.79 -23.15 -5.81
N VAL A 42 6.95 -22.13 -5.96
CA VAL A 42 7.39 -20.77 -6.25
C VAL A 42 6.90 -19.78 -5.21
N LEU A 43 7.80 -18.86 -4.84
CA LEU A 43 7.57 -17.75 -3.91
C LEU A 43 7.76 -16.40 -4.63
N PRO A 44 7.18 -15.30 -4.11
CA PRO A 44 7.25 -13.99 -4.76
C PRO A 44 8.66 -13.42 -4.92
N GLU A 45 8.74 -12.32 -5.67
CA GLU A 45 9.94 -11.51 -5.80
C GLU A 45 10.45 -11.04 -4.43
N MET A 46 11.76 -11.14 -4.21
CA MET A 46 12.43 -10.76 -2.96
C MET A 46 11.84 -11.36 -1.66
N PHE A 47 11.09 -12.46 -1.77
CA PHE A 47 10.34 -13.01 -0.64
C PHE A 47 11.19 -13.32 0.59
N LEU A 48 12.41 -13.84 0.42
CA LEU A 48 13.29 -14.19 1.54
C LEU A 48 13.53 -12.98 2.45
N THR A 49 13.78 -11.82 1.85
CA THR A 49 14.12 -10.59 2.56
C THR A 49 12.93 -9.67 2.80
N GLY A 50 11.79 -9.93 2.14
CA GLY A 50 10.69 -8.99 2.00
C GLY A 50 10.97 -7.90 0.95
N TYR A 51 9.90 -7.21 0.52
CA TYR A 51 9.96 -6.19 -0.53
C TYR A 51 9.09 -4.98 -0.14
N GLN A 52 9.50 -3.73 -0.34
CA GLN A 52 10.76 -3.27 -0.96
C GLN A 52 11.77 -2.80 0.10
N ALA A 53 12.95 -3.40 0.13
CA ALA A 53 13.96 -3.16 1.19
C ALA A 53 14.72 -1.81 1.07
N GLN A 54 14.47 -1.01 0.03
CA GLN A 54 15.12 0.28 -0.23
C GLN A 54 16.65 0.19 -0.09
N ASP A 55 17.32 1.17 0.53
CA ASP A 55 18.78 1.19 0.70
C ASP A 55 19.34 0.07 1.60
N LEU A 56 18.49 -0.73 2.28
CA LEU A 56 18.96 -1.82 3.13
C LEU A 56 19.74 -2.88 2.34
N VAL A 57 19.38 -3.11 1.07
CA VAL A 57 20.10 -4.05 0.20
C VAL A 57 21.53 -3.59 -0.13
N GLN A 58 21.85 -2.31 0.06
CA GLN A 58 23.22 -1.82 -0.12
C GLN A 58 24.13 -2.19 1.07
N LYS A 59 23.57 -2.67 2.20
CA LYS A 59 24.37 -3.12 3.33
C LYS A 59 24.86 -4.54 3.08
N LYS A 60 26.17 -4.69 2.88
CA LYS A 60 26.79 -6.01 2.65
C LYS A 60 26.36 -7.08 3.67
N ALA A 61 26.30 -6.74 4.96
CA ALA A 61 25.88 -7.67 6.01
C ALA A 61 24.46 -8.23 5.78
N PHE A 62 23.53 -7.40 5.31
CA PHE A 62 22.16 -7.83 5.00
C PHE A 62 22.14 -8.82 3.83
N ILE A 63 22.98 -8.60 2.82
CA ILE A 63 23.12 -9.50 1.67
C ILE A 63 23.78 -10.81 2.06
N ASP A 64 24.86 -10.75 2.84
CA ASP A 64 25.57 -11.93 3.34
C ASP A 64 24.63 -12.79 4.18
N ASP A 65 23.85 -12.19 5.08
CA ASP A 65 22.85 -12.89 5.89
C ASP A 65 21.77 -13.53 5.01
N ALA A 66 21.25 -12.80 4.01
CA ALA A 66 20.24 -13.32 3.08
C ALA A 66 20.76 -14.52 2.27
N GLN A 67 21.97 -14.43 1.71
CA GLN A 67 22.58 -15.53 0.94
C GLN A 67 22.94 -16.73 1.83
N ASN A 68 23.42 -16.51 3.05
CA ASN A 68 23.68 -17.60 4.00
C ASN A 68 22.38 -18.33 4.38
N LYS A 69 21.32 -17.59 4.71
CA LYS A 69 19.99 -18.13 5.03
C LYS A 69 19.38 -18.88 3.85
N LEU A 70 19.60 -18.41 2.62
CA LEU A 70 19.19 -19.12 1.40
C LEU A 70 19.89 -20.48 1.28
N ILE A 71 21.19 -20.55 1.54
CA ILE A 71 21.97 -21.80 1.49
C ILE A 71 21.52 -22.78 2.57
N GLU A 72 21.25 -22.28 3.79
CA GLU A 72 20.69 -23.09 4.88
C GLU A 72 19.32 -23.66 4.49
N PHE A 73 18.42 -22.80 4.02
CA PHE A 73 17.08 -23.20 3.58
C PHE A 73 17.12 -24.22 2.43
N ALA A 74 18.03 -24.04 1.46
CA ALA A 74 18.21 -24.99 0.37
C ALA A 74 18.52 -26.40 0.90
N LYS A 75 19.43 -26.51 1.87
CA LYS A 75 19.82 -27.78 2.50
C LYS A 75 18.68 -28.42 3.29
N GLU A 76 17.88 -27.61 4.00
CA GLU A 76 16.71 -28.09 4.76
C GLU A 76 15.64 -28.70 3.85
N CYS A 77 15.54 -28.22 2.61
CA CYS A 77 14.53 -28.62 1.63
C CYS A 77 15.04 -29.61 0.58
N SER A 78 16.09 -30.40 0.87
CA SER A 78 16.75 -31.27 -0.11
C SER A 78 15.86 -32.38 -0.69
N ASP A 79 14.83 -32.81 0.04
CA ASP A 79 14.07 -34.02 -0.25
C ASP A 79 12.67 -33.72 -0.84
N GLY A 80 12.48 -32.54 -1.45
CA GLY A 80 11.18 -32.08 -1.93
C GLY A 80 11.20 -31.48 -3.35
N PRO A 81 10.17 -30.70 -3.72
CA PRO A 81 10.12 -30.05 -5.02
C PRO A 81 11.27 -29.05 -5.19
N THR A 82 11.54 -28.69 -6.45
CA THR A 82 12.40 -27.54 -6.75
C THR A 82 11.75 -26.27 -6.19
N ILE A 83 12.53 -25.34 -5.65
CA ILE A 83 12.00 -24.09 -5.08
C ILE A 83 12.51 -22.91 -5.90
N GLY A 84 11.61 -22.03 -6.32
CA GLY A 84 11.95 -20.68 -6.76
C GLY A 84 11.68 -19.67 -5.66
N ILE A 85 12.68 -18.87 -5.27
CA ILE A 85 12.55 -17.85 -4.21
C ILE A 85 13.32 -16.59 -4.57
N GLY A 86 12.67 -15.43 -4.40
CA GLY A 86 13.31 -14.14 -4.62
C GLY A 86 14.22 -13.72 -3.49
N VAL A 87 15.39 -13.17 -3.82
CA VAL A 87 16.47 -12.82 -2.90
C VAL A 87 17.38 -11.75 -3.53
N PRO A 88 17.95 -10.81 -2.76
CA PRO A 88 19.02 -9.97 -3.30
C PRO A 88 20.31 -10.80 -3.35
N PHE A 89 21.02 -10.73 -4.47
CA PHE A 89 22.18 -11.59 -4.71
C PHE A 89 23.38 -10.76 -5.15
N GLN A 90 24.45 -10.80 -4.36
CA GLN A 90 25.72 -10.22 -4.75
C GLN A 90 26.52 -11.26 -5.55
N ASP A 91 26.93 -10.87 -6.76
CA ASP A 91 27.86 -11.61 -7.60
C ASP A 91 29.00 -10.68 -8.01
N ALA A 92 30.21 -11.02 -7.57
CA ALA A 92 31.38 -10.15 -7.62
C ALA A 92 31.10 -8.73 -7.06
N ASP A 93 31.25 -7.70 -7.89
CA ASP A 93 31.05 -6.29 -7.56
C ASP A 93 29.62 -5.80 -7.81
N LYS A 94 28.75 -6.65 -8.36
CA LYS A 94 27.38 -6.31 -8.74
C LYS A 94 26.36 -6.88 -7.78
N LEU A 95 25.26 -6.16 -7.61
CA LEU A 95 24.14 -6.54 -6.76
C LEU A 95 22.88 -6.68 -7.60
N TYR A 96 22.22 -7.83 -7.53
CA TYR A 96 21.08 -8.14 -8.38
C TYR A 96 19.79 -8.33 -7.59
N ASN A 97 18.68 -7.92 -8.22
CA ASN A 97 17.39 -8.48 -7.89
C ASN A 97 17.28 -9.87 -8.51
N ALA A 98 17.37 -10.91 -7.68
CA ALA A 98 17.54 -12.27 -8.15
C ALA A 98 16.38 -13.18 -7.77
N TYR A 99 16.20 -14.21 -8.59
CA TYR A 99 15.34 -15.34 -8.32
C TYR A 99 16.19 -16.60 -8.30
N ALA A 100 16.34 -17.19 -7.11
CA ALA A 100 17.18 -18.37 -6.90
C ALA A 100 16.34 -19.65 -7.07
N ILE A 101 16.89 -20.60 -7.83
CA ILE A 101 16.31 -21.93 -8.01
C ILE A 101 17.07 -22.91 -7.14
N LEU A 102 16.37 -23.54 -6.20
CA LEU A 102 16.93 -24.48 -5.22
C LEU A 102 16.48 -25.91 -5.56
N GLN A 103 17.42 -26.85 -5.59
CA GLN A 103 17.15 -28.26 -5.85
C GLN A 103 18.21 -29.13 -5.18
N ASP A 104 17.81 -30.28 -4.62
CA ASP A 104 18.72 -31.26 -4.00
C ASP A 104 19.71 -30.66 -2.98
N GLY A 105 19.24 -29.74 -2.14
CA GLY A 105 20.07 -29.17 -1.07
C GLY A 105 20.98 -28.00 -1.47
N LYS A 106 20.91 -27.52 -2.72
CA LYS A 106 21.82 -26.51 -3.28
C LYS A 106 21.07 -25.48 -4.13
N ILE A 107 21.74 -24.37 -4.42
CA ILE A 107 21.29 -23.41 -5.44
C ILE A 107 21.68 -24.01 -6.80
N LEU A 108 20.69 -24.35 -7.62
CA LEU A 108 20.87 -24.88 -8.97
C LEU A 108 21.30 -23.78 -9.94
N THR A 109 20.61 -22.64 -9.90
CA THR A 109 20.89 -21.46 -10.73
C THR A 109 20.26 -20.21 -10.12
N GLN A 110 20.64 -19.04 -10.62
CA GLN A 110 20.09 -17.74 -10.29
C GLN A 110 19.68 -17.02 -11.58
N ILE A 111 18.52 -16.39 -11.52
CA ILE A 111 17.97 -15.52 -12.55
C ILE A 111 18.17 -14.09 -12.03
N PHE A 112 18.76 -13.22 -12.83
CA PHE A 112 18.91 -11.79 -12.48
C PHE A 112 17.95 -10.96 -13.30
N LYS A 113 17.17 -10.10 -12.62
CA LYS A 113 16.17 -9.24 -13.23
C LYS A 113 16.82 -8.31 -14.27
N HIS A 114 16.23 -8.24 -15.45
CA HIS A 114 16.78 -7.46 -16.57
C HIS A 114 16.24 -6.04 -16.55
N HIS A 115 14.91 -5.89 -16.58
CA HIS A 115 14.22 -4.62 -16.54
C HIS A 115 14.06 -4.14 -15.10
N LEU A 116 14.86 -3.13 -14.73
CA LEU A 116 14.78 -2.50 -13.41
C LEU A 116 13.85 -1.28 -13.46
N PRO A 117 12.65 -1.32 -12.83
CA PRO A 117 11.76 -0.18 -12.80
C PRO A 117 12.40 0.97 -12.00
N ASN A 118 12.38 2.16 -12.59
CA ASN A 118 12.94 3.38 -11.99
C ASN A 118 11.99 4.58 -12.21
N TYR A 119 10.71 4.32 -11.94
CA TYR A 119 9.61 5.26 -12.07
C TYR A 119 8.61 5.01 -10.93
N LYS A 120 7.82 6.02 -10.58
CA LYS A 120 6.80 5.92 -9.53
C LYS A 120 7.44 5.49 -8.20
N VAL A 121 6.90 4.45 -7.55
CA VAL A 121 7.42 3.90 -6.28
C VAL A 121 8.78 3.21 -6.39
N PHE A 122 9.29 2.94 -7.59
CA PHE A 122 10.50 2.13 -7.78
C PHE A 122 11.74 2.96 -8.10
N ASP A 123 12.86 2.61 -7.46
CA ASP A 123 14.22 3.10 -7.72
C ASP A 123 15.21 1.95 -7.93
N GLU A 124 14.84 0.87 -8.62
CA GLU A 124 15.70 -0.32 -8.66
C GLU A 124 17.05 -0.06 -9.33
N LYS A 125 17.13 0.85 -10.31
CA LYS A 125 18.41 1.23 -10.94
C LYS A 125 19.37 1.97 -9.98
N ARG A 126 18.89 2.44 -8.82
CA ARG A 126 19.74 3.03 -7.77
C ARG A 126 20.50 1.95 -7.01
N VAL A 127 19.88 0.79 -6.79
CA VAL A 127 20.33 -0.20 -5.81
C VAL A 127 20.70 -1.55 -6.41
N PHE A 128 20.28 -1.83 -7.64
CA PHE A 128 20.57 -3.08 -8.36
C PHE A 128 21.19 -2.81 -9.72
N ASP A 129 22.02 -3.75 -10.14
CA ASP A 129 22.53 -3.91 -11.50
C ASP A 129 21.54 -4.74 -12.33
N SER A 130 21.45 -4.43 -13.63
CA SER A 130 20.63 -5.19 -14.58
C SER A 130 21.34 -6.51 -14.93
N GLY A 131 20.59 -7.61 -14.89
CA GLY A 131 21.03 -8.93 -15.36
C GLY A 131 20.99 -9.05 -16.89
N GLU A 132 21.84 -9.91 -17.44
CA GLU A 132 21.71 -10.32 -18.84
C GLU A 132 20.49 -11.25 -19.00
N ILE A 133 19.80 -11.16 -20.15
CA ILE A 133 18.72 -12.09 -20.47
C ILE A 133 19.32 -13.50 -20.64
N HIS A 134 18.74 -14.48 -19.96
CA HIS A 134 19.22 -15.87 -19.92
C HIS A 134 18.12 -16.82 -20.40
N GLY A 135 18.53 -18.01 -20.85
CA GLY A 135 17.61 -19.08 -21.25
C GLY A 135 16.94 -19.79 -20.07
N PRO A 136 16.01 -20.71 -20.33
CA PRO A 136 15.27 -21.43 -19.29
C PRO A 136 16.14 -22.42 -18.51
N TYR A 137 15.69 -22.79 -17.31
CA TYR A 137 16.25 -23.87 -16.50
C TYR A 137 15.34 -25.11 -16.53
N VAL A 138 15.88 -26.29 -16.18
CA VAL A 138 15.14 -27.56 -16.27
C VAL A 138 14.67 -28.01 -14.89
N VAL A 139 13.37 -28.27 -14.75
CA VAL A 139 12.76 -28.92 -13.58
C VAL A 139 12.00 -30.16 -14.04
N ASN A 140 12.39 -31.34 -13.55
CA ASN A 140 11.76 -32.63 -13.90
C ASN A 140 11.54 -32.83 -15.42
N GLY A 141 12.51 -32.38 -16.22
CA GLY A 141 12.49 -32.49 -17.68
C GLY A 141 11.66 -31.44 -18.42
N VAL A 142 11.16 -30.42 -17.73
CA VAL A 142 10.42 -29.28 -18.29
C VAL A 142 11.30 -28.03 -18.23
N ARG A 143 11.37 -27.27 -19.33
CA ARG A 143 12.13 -26.01 -19.39
C ARG A 143 11.28 -24.83 -18.91
N ILE A 144 11.65 -24.24 -17.79
CA ILE A 144 10.94 -23.14 -17.14
C ILE A 144 11.69 -21.83 -17.40
N GLY A 145 10.96 -20.82 -17.87
CA GLY A 145 11.45 -19.44 -17.97
C GLY A 145 10.88 -18.57 -16.85
N SER A 146 11.70 -17.73 -16.22
CA SER A 146 11.27 -16.92 -15.07
C SER A 146 11.60 -15.42 -15.21
N PRO A 147 10.84 -14.68 -16.04
CA PRO A 147 10.95 -13.23 -16.06
C PRO A 147 10.50 -12.65 -14.71
N ILE A 148 11.32 -11.83 -14.07
CA ILE A 148 11.05 -11.26 -12.74
C ILE A 148 10.28 -9.95 -12.88
N CYS A 149 9.03 -9.94 -12.43
CA CYS A 149 8.14 -8.79 -12.42
C CYS A 149 8.17 -7.95 -13.70
N GLU A 150 8.84 -6.80 -13.65
CA GLU A 150 8.96 -5.82 -14.73
C GLU A 150 9.51 -6.44 -16.03
N ASP A 151 10.29 -7.52 -15.95
CA ASP A 151 10.73 -8.29 -17.12
C ASP A 151 9.56 -8.73 -18.01
N ALA A 152 8.44 -9.15 -17.41
CA ALA A 152 7.25 -9.59 -18.12
C ALA A 152 6.38 -8.43 -18.65
N TRP A 153 6.72 -7.18 -18.34
CA TRP A 153 6.03 -6.01 -18.87
C TRP A 153 6.54 -5.63 -20.27
N PHE A 154 7.69 -6.16 -20.67
CA PHE A 154 8.31 -5.96 -21.97
C PHE A 154 8.33 -7.28 -22.77
N PRO A 155 8.41 -7.21 -24.11
CA PRO A 155 8.40 -8.42 -24.93
C PRO A 155 9.69 -9.24 -24.90
N ASP A 156 10.83 -8.56 -24.86
CA ASP A 156 12.17 -9.09 -25.11
C ASP A 156 12.59 -10.26 -24.20
N VAL A 157 12.33 -10.17 -22.89
CA VAL A 157 12.72 -11.25 -21.95
C VAL A 157 11.89 -12.51 -22.19
N CYS A 158 10.57 -12.35 -22.35
CA CYS A 158 9.69 -13.49 -22.62
C CYS A 158 9.94 -14.11 -24.00
N GLU A 159 10.20 -13.29 -25.02
CA GLU A 159 10.55 -13.72 -26.37
C GLU A 159 11.85 -14.52 -26.36
N THR A 160 12.90 -13.99 -25.73
CA THR A 160 14.18 -14.70 -25.62
C THR A 160 14.04 -16.04 -24.90
N LEU A 161 13.21 -16.11 -23.84
CA LEU A 161 12.93 -17.35 -23.14
C LEU A 161 12.22 -18.37 -24.04
N GLU A 162 11.23 -17.94 -24.83
CA GLU A 162 10.56 -18.79 -25.83
C GLU A 162 11.53 -19.31 -26.88
N GLU A 163 12.30 -18.42 -27.50
CA GLU A 163 13.22 -18.75 -28.58
C GLU A 163 14.36 -19.66 -28.13
N THR A 164 14.76 -19.57 -26.86
CA THR A 164 15.73 -20.46 -26.22
C THR A 164 15.11 -21.72 -25.62
N GLY A 165 13.81 -21.92 -25.84
CA GLY A 165 13.11 -23.18 -25.68
C GLY A 165 12.29 -23.33 -24.40
N ALA A 166 11.96 -22.25 -23.68
CA ALA A 166 11.07 -22.31 -22.53
C ALA A 166 9.72 -22.95 -22.91
N GLU A 167 9.13 -23.65 -21.96
CA GLU A 167 7.89 -24.41 -22.14
C GLU A 167 6.75 -23.91 -21.26
N ILE A 168 7.10 -23.28 -20.13
CA ILE A 168 6.20 -22.61 -19.19
C ILE A 168 6.92 -21.36 -18.69
N LEU A 169 6.21 -20.24 -18.61
CA LEU A 169 6.70 -19.02 -17.97
C LEU A 169 6.19 -18.93 -16.54
N ILE A 170 7.06 -18.63 -15.58
CA ILE A 170 6.68 -18.41 -14.17
C ILE A 170 7.29 -17.10 -13.69
N THR A 171 6.45 -16.08 -13.52
CA THR A 171 6.89 -14.74 -13.14
C THR A 171 6.63 -14.47 -11.65
N PRO A 172 7.69 -14.32 -10.83
CA PRO A 172 7.58 -13.83 -9.45
C PRO A 172 7.49 -12.30 -9.44
N ASN A 173 6.59 -11.75 -8.60
CA ASN A 173 6.27 -10.32 -8.59
C ASN A 173 6.18 -9.75 -7.17
N GLY A 174 6.71 -8.54 -7.02
CA GLY A 174 6.42 -7.60 -5.94
C GLY A 174 5.67 -6.40 -6.52
N SER A 175 4.48 -6.63 -7.07
CA SER A 175 3.72 -5.60 -7.77
C SER A 175 2.71 -4.94 -6.82
N PRO A 176 2.89 -3.67 -6.41
CA PRO A 176 2.03 -3.00 -5.43
C PRO A 176 0.72 -2.54 -6.05
N TYR A 177 -0.36 -2.52 -5.27
CA TYR A 177 -1.68 -2.01 -5.61
C TYR A 177 -1.64 -0.53 -5.98
N TYR A 178 -2.42 -0.18 -6.99
CA TYR A 178 -3.17 1.06 -7.08
C TYR A 178 -4.51 0.73 -7.73
N ARG A 179 -5.50 1.60 -7.57
CA ARG A 179 -6.85 1.39 -8.12
C ARG A 179 -6.81 1.04 -9.61
N GLY A 180 -7.38 -0.11 -9.98
CA GLY A 180 -7.44 -0.58 -11.36
C GLY A 180 -6.15 -1.22 -11.91
N LYS A 181 -5.11 -1.44 -11.08
CA LYS A 181 -3.86 -2.04 -11.54
C LYS A 181 -4.03 -3.49 -12.01
N PHE A 182 -4.95 -4.26 -11.40
CA PHE A 182 -5.15 -5.66 -11.75
C PHE A 182 -5.50 -5.85 -13.24
N ASP A 183 -6.43 -5.06 -13.77
CA ASP A 183 -6.84 -5.13 -15.18
C ASP A 183 -5.66 -4.90 -16.13
N LYS A 184 -4.73 -4.02 -15.75
CA LYS A 184 -3.49 -3.79 -16.49
C LYS A 184 -2.57 -5.01 -16.43
N ARG A 185 -2.40 -5.62 -15.26
CA ARG A 185 -1.57 -6.83 -15.10
C ARG A 185 -2.10 -7.98 -15.95
N ILE A 186 -3.37 -8.33 -15.80
CA ILE A 186 -3.94 -9.47 -16.53
C ILE A 186 -3.90 -9.24 -18.04
N SER A 187 -4.22 -8.04 -18.51
CA SER A 187 -4.16 -7.70 -19.95
C SER A 187 -2.75 -7.85 -20.52
N LEU A 188 -1.72 -7.36 -19.82
CA LEU A 188 -0.34 -7.50 -20.25
C LEU A 188 0.13 -8.96 -20.23
N MET A 189 -0.25 -9.74 -19.21
CA MET A 189 0.15 -11.15 -19.12
C MET A 189 -0.58 -12.02 -20.14
N VAL A 190 -1.82 -11.70 -20.53
CA VAL A 190 -2.49 -12.32 -21.69
C VAL A 190 -1.66 -12.09 -22.95
N SER A 191 -1.22 -10.84 -23.20
CA SER A 191 -0.34 -10.53 -24.33
C SER A 191 0.95 -11.35 -24.30
N ARG A 192 1.64 -11.44 -23.15
CA ARG A 192 2.86 -12.25 -23.00
C ARG A 192 2.60 -13.74 -23.28
N ALA A 193 1.52 -14.32 -22.76
CA ALA A 193 1.21 -15.73 -22.95
C ALA A 193 0.90 -16.06 -24.43
N VAL A 194 0.12 -15.20 -25.09
CA VAL A 194 -0.29 -15.40 -26.49
C VAL A 194 0.87 -15.16 -27.47
N GLU A 195 1.64 -14.08 -27.30
CA GLU A 195 2.75 -13.74 -28.19
C GLU A 195 3.83 -14.82 -28.20
N ASN A 196 4.11 -15.40 -27.02
CA ASN A 196 5.11 -16.44 -26.85
C ASN A 196 4.53 -17.85 -27.02
N ARG A 197 3.19 -18.00 -27.12
CA ARG A 197 2.53 -19.31 -27.20
C ARG A 197 2.93 -20.24 -26.04
N LEU A 198 3.19 -19.67 -24.87
CA LEU A 198 3.55 -20.38 -23.64
C LEU A 198 2.51 -20.09 -22.55
N PRO A 199 2.11 -21.08 -21.74
CA PRO A 199 1.35 -20.80 -20.54
C PRO A 199 2.22 -20.01 -19.55
N LEU A 200 1.60 -19.10 -18.80
CA LEU A 200 2.25 -18.18 -17.88
C LEU A 200 1.58 -18.23 -16.51
N ALA A 201 2.37 -18.47 -15.47
CA ALA A 201 1.98 -18.36 -14.07
C ALA A 201 2.52 -17.05 -13.47
N TYR A 202 1.62 -16.16 -13.06
CA TYR A 202 1.92 -14.88 -12.42
C TYR A 202 1.71 -15.00 -10.91
N LEU A 203 2.81 -14.96 -10.15
CA LEU A 203 2.79 -15.00 -8.69
C LEU A 203 3.14 -13.64 -8.11
N ASN A 204 2.26 -13.07 -7.28
CA ASN A 204 2.47 -11.78 -6.64
C ASN A 204 2.54 -11.88 -5.11
N LEU A 205 3.31 -10.99 -4.51
CA LEU A 205 3.31 -10.75 -3.07
C LEU A 205 1.93 -10.26 -2.60
N VAL A 206 1.61 -10.48 -1.32
CA VAL A 206 0.44 -9.89 -0.65
C VAL A 206 0.85 -9.23 0.67
N GLY A 207 0.17 -8.18 1.11
CA GLY A 207 0.41 -7.50 2.39
C GLY A 207 0.94 -6.07 2.27
N GLY A 208 0.92 -5.34 3.38
CA GLY A 208 1.41 -3.96 3.51
C GLY A 208 2.90 -3.87 3.84
N GLN A 209 3.60 -2.93 3.20
CA GLN A 209 4.96 -2.51 3.54
C GLN A 209 5.05 -0.99 3.41
N ASP A 210 5.23 -0.32 4.55
CA ASP A 210 5.24 1.15 4.65
C ASP A 210 3.99 1.79 4.01
N ASP A 211 4.15 2.53 2.90
CA ASP A 211 3.04 3.16 2.16
C ASP A 211 2.41 2.23 1.12
N GLN A 212 3.07 1.13 0.75
CA GLN A 212 2.63 0.22 -0.29
C GLN A 212 1.81 -0.95 0.27
N VAL A 213 0.85 -1.42 -0.52
CA VAL A 213 0.17 -2.70 -0.29
C VAL A 213 0.31 -3.54 -1.54
N PHE A 214 0.70 -4.79 -1.39
CA PHE A 214 0.67 -5.80 -2.42
C PHE A 214 -0.64 -6.56 -2.29
N ASP A 215 -1.39 -6.63 -3.38
CA ASP A 215 -2.75 -7.15 -3.40
C ASP A 215 -2.83 -8.65 -3.68
N GLY A 216 -1.70 -9.32 -3.93
CA GLY A 216 -1.72 -10.70 -4.37
C GLY A 216 -2.38 -10.79 -5.75
N GLY A 217 -3.47 -11.53 -5.85
CA GLY A 217 -4.20 -11.72 -7.11
C GLY A 217 -3.40 -12.51 -8.12
N SER A 218 -2.67 -13.52 -7.67
CA SER A 218 -1.87 -14.39 -8.54
C SER A 218 -2.76 -15.19 -9.49
N PHE A 219 -2.28 -15.52 -10.68
CA PHE A 219 -3.10 -16.19 -11.69
C PHE A 219 -2.26 -17.04 -12.66
N VAL A 220 -2.92 -17.89 -13.44
CA VAL A 220 -2.31 -18.68 -14.52
C VAL A 220 -3.11 -18.48 -15.80
N ILE A 221 -2.42 -18.19 -16.89
CA ILE A 221 -2.99 -17.98 -18.23
C ILE A 221 -2.40 -19.02 -19.17
N ASN A 222 -3.23 -19.68 -19.97
CA ASN A 222 -2.78 -20.59 -21.02
C ASN A 222 -2.28 -19.84 -22.25
N SER A 223 -1.57 -20.53 -23.13
CA SER A 223 -0.98 -19.96 -24.35
C SER A 223 -1.99 -19.37 -25.34
N ASP A 224 -3.28 -19.67 -25.18
CA ASP A 224 -4.40 -19.12 -25.96
C ASP A 224 -5.05 -17.89 -25.28
N GLY A 225 -4.54 -17.46 -24.13
CA GLY A 225 -5.09 -16.36 -23.34
C GLY A 225 -6.18 -16.79 -22.35
N ALA A 226 -6.55 -18.08 -22.28
CA ALA A 226 -7.55 -18.54 -21.34
C ALA A 226 -7.02 -18.52 -19.90
N LEU A 227 -7.77 -17.88 -18.99
CA LEU A 227 -7.48 -17.88 -17.56
C LEU A 227 -7.73 -19.28 -16.98
N ALA A 228 -6.70 -19.93 -16.45
CA ALA A 228 -6.77 -21.26 -15.85
C ALA A 228 -6.97 -21.21 -14.33
N LEU A 229 -6.27 -20.30 -13.64
CA LEU A 229 -6.33 -20.14 -12.18
C LEU A 229 -6.38 -18.66 -11.82
N GLN A 230 -7.12 -18.31 -10.77
CA GLN A 230 -7.11 -16.97 -10.18
C GLN A 230 -7.20 -17.06 -8.65
N MET A 231 -6.12 -16.67 -7.99
CA MET A 231 -5.99 -16.60 -6.54
C MET A 231 -6.64 -15.30 -6.01
N PRO A 232 -7.11 -15.32 -4.75
CA PRO A 232 -7.81 -14.20 -4.13
C PRO A 232 -6.93 -12.95 -3.94
N LEU A 233 -7.57 -11.78 -3.83
CA LEU A 233 -6.88 -10.52 -3.48
C LEU A 233 -6.78 -10.37 -1.95
N PHE A 234 -5.71 -9.70 -1.50
CA PHE A 234 -5.49 -9.25 -0.11
C PHE A 234 -5.39 -10.34 0.96
N GLU A 235 -5.31 -11.61 0.57
CA GLU A 235 -5.11 -12.72 1.49
C GLU A 235 -3.96 -13.64 1.07
N GLU A 236 -3.30 -14.23 2.07
CA GLU A 236 -2.32 -15.28 1.83
C GLU A 236 -3.01 -16.53 1.31
N ASN A 237 -2.46 -17.14 0.27
CA ASN A 237 -3.07 -18.30 -0.37
C ASN A 237 -1.97 -19.16 -1.03
N ILE A 238 -2.13 -20.49 -0.94
CA ILE A 238 -1.23 -21.45 -1.56
C ILE A 238 -2.09 -22.39 -2.39
N GLU A 239 -1.85 -22.44 -3.70
CA GLU A 239 -2.59 -23.28 -4.62
C GLU A 239 -1.62 -24.08 -5.49
N THR A 240 -2.00 -25.32 -5.80
CA THR A 240 -1.24 -26.18 -6.71
C THR A 240 -2.03 -26.40 -7.98
N ILE A 241 -1.41 -26.13 -9.12
CA ILE A 241 -1.98 -26.34 -10.45
C ILE A 241 -1.15 -27.34 -11.23
N LYS A 242 -1.82 -28.15 -12.05
CA LYS A 242 -1.18 -29.13 -12.92
C LYS A 242 -1.17 -28.62 -14.36
N PHE A 243 -0.05 -28.78 -15.03
CA PHE A 243 0.13 -28.61 -16.46
C PHE A 243 0.26 -29.98 -17.11
N LYS A 244 -0.29 -30.12 -18.32
CA LYS A 244 -0.16 -31.32 -19.16
C LYS A 244 0.46 -30.96 -20.49
N ARG A 245 1.36 -31.81 -20.95
CA ARG A 245 1.94 -31.70 -22.30
C ARG A 245 0.93 -32.22 -23.31
N THR A 246 0.62 -31.39 -24.31
CA THR A 246 -0.25 -31.73 -25.44
C THR A 246 0.55 -31.69 -26.74
N GLN A 247 -0.09 -32.02 -27.87
CA GLN A 247 0.53 -31.86 -29.19
C GLN A 247 0.83 -30.39 -29.53
N ASN A 248 0.13 -29.44 -28.90
CA ASN A 248 0.24 -28.01 -29.17
C ASN A 248 1.04 -27.26 -28.08
N GLY A 249 1.73 -27.97 -27.19
CA GLY A 249 2.46 -27.37 -26.06
C GLY A 249 1.82 -27.69 -24.71
N TRP A 250 2.27 -26.99 -23.67
CA TRP A 250 1.80 -27.18 -22.30
C TRP A 250 0.51 -26.40 -22.05
N VAL A 251 -0.42 -27.04 -21.33
CA VAL A 251 -1.71 -26.44 -20.95
C VAL A 251 -1.94 -26.69 -19.46
N ALA A 252 -2.26 -25.63 -18.72
CA ALA A 252 -2.69 -25.71 -17.34
C ALA A 252 -4.12 -26.26 -17.24
N ASP A 253 -4.35 -27.18 -16.31
CA ASP A 253 -5.68 -27.64 -15.93
C ASP A 253 -6.52 -26.48 -15.36
N GLU A 254 -7.84 -26.59 -15.46
CA GLU A 254 -8.77 -25.63 -14.86
C GLU A 254 -8.63 -25.65 -13.33
N GLY A 255 -8.20 -24.52 -12.77
CA GLY A 255 -8.04 -24.28 -11.35
C GLY A 255 -9.18 -23.45 -10.74
N LYS A 256 -9.07 -23.14 -9.45
CA LYS A 256 -10.01 -22.25 -8.76
C LYS A 256 -9.89 -20.81 -9.28
N LYS A 257 -11.04 -20.13 -9.38
CA LYS A 257 -11.10 -18.72 -9.76
C LYS A 257 -11.83 -17.94 -8.67
N ALA A 258 -11.09 -17.20 -7.87
CA ALA A 258 -11.64 -16.36 -6.82
C ALA A 258 -12.47 -15.22 -7.41
N SER A 259 -13.62 -14.92 -6.81
CA SER A 259 -14.39 -13.71 -7.13
C SER A 259 -13.66 -12.50 -6.58
N TYR A 260 -13.54 -11.44 -7.39
CA TYR A 260 -12.86 -10.24 -6.96
C TYR A 260 -13.82 -9.19 -6.38
N PRO A 261 -13.41 -8.52 -5.29
CA PRO A 261 -14.14 -7.41 -4.72
C PRO A 261 -14.30 -6.25 -5.72
N ASP A 262 -15.35 -5.45 -5.55
CA ASP A 262 -15.50 -4.21 -6.30
C ASP A 262 -14.43 -3.18 -5.92
N HIS A 263 -14.32 -2.08 -6.67
CA HIS A 263 -13.27 -1.10 -6.44
C HIS A 263 -13.38 -0.34 -5.11
N TRP A 264 -14.56 -0.30 -4.48
CA TRP A 264 -14.74 0.34 -3.17
C TRP A 264 -14.26 -0.59 -2.07
N GLU A 265 -14.59 -1.88 -2.17
CA GLU A 265 -14.08 -2.91 -1.28
C GLU A 265 -12.56 -3.02 -1.38
N GLN A 266 -12.00 -2.98 -2.58
CA GLN A 266 -10.54 -3.02 -2.79
C GLN A 266 -9.84 -1.86 -2.07
N ASP A 267 -10.26 -0.61 -2.28
CA ASP A 267 -9.65 0.54 -1.62
C ASP A 267 -9.78 0.45 -0.08
N TYR A 268 -10.95 0.06 0.44
CA TYR A 268 -11.15 -0.07 1.88
C TYR A 268 -10.29 -1.19 2.48
N HIS A 269 -10.22 -2.35 1.81
CA HIS A 269 -9.39 -3.47 2.24
C HIS A 269 -7.90 -3.07 2.23
N VAL A 270 -7.44 -2.33 1.23
CA VAL A 270 -6.06 -1.81 1.18
C VAL A 270 -5.76 -0.94 2.39
N MET A 271 -6.64 0.00 2.76
CA MET A 271 -6.43 0.84 3.94
C MET A 271 -6.40 0.04 5.26
N VAL A 272 -7.28 -0.97 5.39
CA VAL A 272 -7.33 -1.87 6.54
C VAL A 272 -6.09 -2.76 6.62
N LEU A 273 -5.67 -3.35 5.51
CA LEU A 273 -4.51 -4.23 5.42
C LEU A 273 -3.21 -3.45 5.66
N ALA A 274 -3.06 -2.26 5.07
CA ALA A 274 -1.92 -1.39 5.29
C ALA A 274 -1.74 -1.07 6.77
N LEU A 275 -2.82 -0.66 7.46
CA LEU A 275 -2.77 -0.36 8.89
C LEU A 275 -2.46 -1.63 9.71
N ARG A 276 -3.13 -2.75 9.42
CA ARG A 276 -2.92 -4.02 10.14
C ARG A 276 -1.46 -4.46 10.07
N ASP A 277 -0.89 -4.46 8.86
CA ASP A 277 0.47 -4.92 8.63
C ASP A 277 1.49 -3.92 9.15
N TYR A 278 1.26 -2.62 9.00
CA TYR A 278 2.12 -1.60 9.60
C TYR A 278 2.23 -1.81 11.11
N MET A 279 1.09 -2.01 11.79
CA MET A 279 1.05 -2.26 13.23
C MET A 279 1.75 -3.56 13.63
N GLU A 280 1.45 -4.66 12.92
CA GLU A 280 2.02 -5.98 13.22
C GLU A 280 3.53 -6.00 13.03
N LYS A 281 4.02 -5.51 11.87
CA LYS A 281 5.43 -5.53 11.46
C LYS A 281 6.29 -4.54 12.25
N THR A 282 5.71 -3.46 12.77
CA THR A 282 6.41 -2.52 13.66
C THR A 282 6.27 -2.85 15.15
N GLY A 283 5.45 -3.86 15.50
CA GLY A 283 5.28 -4.36 16.87
C GLY A 283 4.22 -3.64 17.71
N PHE A 284 3.53 -2.63 17.17
CA PHE A 284 2.44 -1.97 17.87
C PHE A 284 1.20 -2.87 17.98
N LYS A 285 0.54 -2.85 19.13
CA LYS A 285 -0.66 -3.68 19.41
C LYS A 285 -1.96 -2.89 19.48
N LYS A 286 -1.87 -1.57 19.66
CA LYS A 286 -3.01 -0.68 19.87
C LYS A 286 -2.78 0.65 19.19
N ALA A 287 -3.85 1.24 18.69
CA ALA A 287 -3.85 2.55 18.07
C ALA A 287 -4.65 3.55 18.90
N LEU A 288 -4.29 4.82 18.78
CA LEU A 288 -5.13 5.93 19.23
C LEU A 288 -5.31 6.96 18.13
N LEU A 289 -6.40 7.72 18.20
CA LEU A 289 -6.61 8.90 17.37
C LEU A 289 -7.50 9.93 18.05
N GLY A 290 -7.38 11.18 17.60
CA GLY A 290 -8.31 12.25 17.92
C GLY A 290 -9.65 12.01 17.21
N MET A 291 -10.76 12.07 17.96
CA MET A 291 -12.11 12.09 17.39
C MET A 291 -12.64 13.53 17.40
N SER A 292 -12.74 14.13 16.22
CA SER A 292 -13.29 15.49 16.05
C SER A 292 -14.80 15.49 15.90
N GLY A 293 -15.40 14.32 15.62
CA GLY A 293 -16.79 14.22 15.16
C GLY A 293 -16.95 14.52 13.68
N GLY A 294 -15.87 14.83 12.96
CA GLY A 294 -15.84 14.96 11.50
C GLY A 294 -15.65 13.62 10.80
N ILE A 295 -15.98 13.59 9.50
CA ILE A 295 -16.01 12.37 8.70
C ILE A 295 -14.66 11.67 8.58
N ASP A 296 -13.56 12.41 8.48
CA ASP A 296 -12.23 11.79 8.29
C ASP A 296 -11.82 10.99 9.52
N SER A 297 -12.01 11.56 10.71
CA SER A 297 -11.73 10.86 11.97
C SER A 297 -12.65 9.66 12.19
N ALA A 298 -13.92 9.75 11.79
CA ALA A 298 -14.86 8.64 11.87
C ALA A 298 -14.49 7.48 10.93
N LEU A 299 -14.07 7.78 9.69
CA LEU A 299 -13.60 6.78 8.74
C LEU A 299 -12.31 6.11 9.21
N VAL A 300 -11.33 6.88 9.72
CA VAL A 300 -10.09 6.30 10.28
C VAL A 300 -10.39 5.44 11.50
N ALA A 301 -11.31 5.86 12.38
CA ALA A 301 -11.75 5.05 13.52
C ALA A 301 -12.37 3.71 13.06
N ALA A 302 -13.21 3.72 12.02
CA ALA A 302 -13.78 2.52 11.43
C ALA A 302 -12.70 1.58 10.86
N ILE A 303 -11.79 2.12 10.05
CA ILE A 303 -10.65 1.37 9.48
C ILE A 303 -9.79 0.75 10.60
N ALA A 304 -9.49 1.52 11.65
CA ALA A 304 -8.72 1.04 12.79
C ALA A 304 -9.42 -0.10 13.54
N CYS A 305 -10.74 0.00 13.75
CA CYS A 305 -11.52 -1.06 14.36
C CYS A 305 -11.56 -2.32 13.49
N ASP A 306 -11.67 -2.18 12.17
CA ASP A 306 -11.66 -3.34 11.26
C ASP A 306 -10.28 -3.99 11.11
N ALA A 307 -9.20 -3.22 11.25
CA ALA A 307 -7.84 -3.73 11.23
C ALA A 307 -7.47 -4.46 12.53
N LEU A 308 -7.79 -3.85 13.68
CA LEU A 308 -7.23 -4.20 14.99
C LEU A 308 -8.25 -4.79 15.98
N GLY A 309 -9.55 -4.64 15.71
CA GLY A 309 -10.64 -4.87 16.66
C GLY A 309 -10.82 -3.67 17.60
N SER A 310 -12.08 -3.37 17.95
CA SER A 310 -12.44 -2.14 18.68
C SER A 310 -11.78 -1.99 20.06
N ASP A 311 -11.47 -3.10 20.74
CA ASP A 311 -10.76 -3.11 22.02
C ASP A 311 -9.30 -2.58 21.95
N ASN A 312 -8.73 -2.58 20.75
CA ASN A 312 -7.37 -2.12 20.48
C ASN A 312 -7.32 -0.70 19.91
N VAL A 313 -8.44 0.02 19.92
CA VAL A 313 -8.56 1.39 19.42
C VAL A 313 -9.02 2.33 20.53
N ARG A 314 -8.22 3.36 20.81
CA ARG A 314 -8.57 4.46 21.72
C ARG A 314 -8.96 5.70 20.92
N LEU A 315 -10.13 6.22 21.21
CA LEU A 315 -10.63 7.47 20.66
C LEU A 315 -10.53 8.58 21.72
N VAL A 316 -10.06 9.76 21.33
CA VAL A 316 -9.91 10.89 22.27
C VAL A 316 -10.54 12.15 21.69
N MET A 317 -11.56 12.68 22.37
CA MET A 317 -12.12 13.99 22.05
C MET A 317 -11.33 15.07 22.78
N LEU A 318 -10.93 16.11 22.05
CA LEU A 318 -10.10 17.21 22.58
C LEU A 318 -10.77 18.57 22.35
N PRO A 319 -11.92 18.84 23.01
CA PRO A 319 -12.72 20.02 22.76
C PRO A 319 -12.05 21.30 23.25
N SER A 320 -12.31 22.38 22.52
CA SER A 320 -12.04 23.76 22.95
C SER A 320 -13.35 24.52 23.15
N LYS A 321 -13.28 25.82 23.44
CA LYS A 321 -14.45 26.70 23.54
C LYS A 321 -15.25 26.81 22.23
N TYR A 322 -14.66 26.48 21.08
CA TYR A 322 -15.30 26.55 19.77
C TYR A 322 -15.96 25.23 19.35
N THR A 323 -15.69 24.12 20.05
CA THR A 323 -16.23 22.81 19.71
C THR A 323 -17.74 22.76 19.96
N SER A 324 -18.51 22.38 18.93
CA SER A 324 -19.96 22.33 19.04
C SER A 324 -20.43 21.12 19.84
N LYS A 325 -21.60 21.24 20.49
CA LYS A 325 -22.23 20.11 21.19
C LYS A 325 -22.52 18.95 20.22
N ASN A 326 -22.95 19.27 18.99
CA ASN A 326 -23.22 18.28 17.97
C ASN A 326 -21.98 17.46 17.63
N SER A 327 -20.80 18.09 17.47
CA SER A 327 -19.55 17.36 17.22
C SER A 327 -19.17 16.40 18.35
N LEU A 328 -19.44 16.76 19.61
CA LEU A 328 -19.25 15.88 20.77
C LEU A 328 -20.23 14.70 20.80
N ASP A 329 -21.50 14.97 20.53
CA ASP A 329 -22.56 13.96 20.49
C ASP A 329 -22.30 12.97 19.33
N ASP A 330 -21.92 13.48 18.15
CA ASP A 330 -21.55 12.71 16.96
C ASP A 330 -20.36 11.78 17.23
N ALA A 331 -19.27 12.32 17.79
CA ALA A 331 -18.08 11.54 18.12
C ALA A 331 -18.39 10.44 19.14
N THR A 332 -19.20 10.76 20.15
CA THR A 332 -19.63 9.79 21.17
C THR A 332 -20.51 8.69 20.56
N ASN A 333 -21.44 9.06 19.68
CA ASN A 333 -22.31 8.10 18.99
C ASN A 333 -21.51 7.17 18.08
N CYS A 334 -20.61 7.73 17.27
CA CYS A 334 -19.73 6.95 16.39
C CYS A 334 -18.88 5.96 17.19
N ALA A 335 -18.24 6.39 18.28
CA ALA A 335 -17.46 5.50 19.15
C ALA A 335 -18.31 4.36 19.74
N LYS A 336 -19.54 4.66 20.15
CA LYS A 336 -20.49 3.66 20.66
C LYS A 336 -20.85 2.62 19.59
N LEU A 337 -21.14 3.04 18.36
CA LEU A 337 -21.45 2.12 17.26
C LEU A 337 -20.24 1.25 16.88
N LEU A 338 -19.05 1.84 16.89
CA LEU A 338 -17.78 1.13 16.69
C LEU A 338 -17.45 0.17 17.83
N GLY A 339 -18.05 0.35 19.02
CA GLY A 339 -17.66 -0.38 20.23
C GLY A 339 -16.27 0.00 20.75
N ALA A 340 -15.75 1.16 20.35
CA ALA A 340 -14.43 1.65 20.72
C ALA A 340 -14.49 2.53 21.97
N LYS A 341 -13.42 2.54 22.76
CA LYS A 341 -13.35 3.37 23.97
C LYS A 341 -13.10 4.82 23.58
N ILE A 342 -13.95 5.72 24.07
CA ILE A 342 -13.79 7.17 23.90
C ILE A 342 -13.53 7.86 25.23
N GLN A 343 -12.61 8.83 25.22
CA GLN A 343 -12.29 9.67 26.38
C GLN A 343 -12.27 11.14 25.97
N THR A 344 -12.63 12.04 26.89
CA THR A 344 -12.62 13.48 26.65
C THR A 344 -11.53 14.14 27.46
N ILE A 345 -10.67 14.91 26.79
CA ILE A 345 -9.60 15.72 27.41
C ILE A 345 -9.73 17.14 26.85
N PRO A 346 -10.45 18.05 27.53
CA PRO A 346 -10.60 19.43 27.07
C PRO A 346 -9.24 20.13 26.99
N ILE A 347 -9.04 20.97 25.97
CA ILE A 347 -7.80 21.74 25.79
C ILE A 347 -7.92 23.17 26.32
N SER A 348 -9.09 23.59 26.80
CA SER A 348 -9.37 25.00 27.13
C SER A 348 -8.41 25.60 28.15
N GLU A 349 -8.08 24.88 29.22
CA GLU A 349 -7.15 25.39 30.24
C GLU A 349 -5.73 25.54 29.71
N SER A 350 -5.24 24.52 28.99
CA SER A 350 -3.91 24.57 28.36
C SER A 350 -3.84 25.64 27.26
N PHE A 351 -4.93 25.83 26.52
CA PHE A 351 -5.03 26.86 25.50
C PHE A 351 -4.94 28.26 26.11
N ASN A 352 -5.75 28.55 27.14
CA ASN A 352 -5.70 29.83 27.84
C ASN A 352 -4.32 30.09 28.45
N SER A 353 -3.69 29.08 29.05
CA SER A 353 -2.35 29.23 29.63
C SER A 353 -1.28 29.59 28.58
N VAL A 354 -1.37 29.02 27.37
CA VAL A 354 -0.47 29.39 26.27
C VAL A 354 -0.75 30.81 25.80
N LEU A 355 -2.02 31.21 25.67
CA LEU A 355 -2.39 32.58 25.28
C LEU A 355 -1.91 33.61 26.30
N GLU A 356 -2.13 33.38 27.60
CA GLU A 356 -1.63 34.24 28.69
C GLU A 356 -0.10 34.37 28.66
N THR A 357 0.60 33.30 28.29
CA THR A 357 2.07 33.33 28.17
C THR A 357 2.54 34.18 26.99
N LEU A 358 1.78 34.19 25.89
CA LEU A 358 2.11 34.92 24.67
C LEU A 358 1.54 36.35 24.64
N GLU A 359 0.56 36.66 25.49
CA GLU A 359 -0.13 37.95 25.57
C GLU A 359 0.84 39.15 25.60
N PRO A 360 1.91 39.19 26.41
CA PRO A 360 2.82 40.35 26.42
C PRO A 360 3.58 40.57 25.10
N ILE A 361 3.67 39.54 24.25
CA ILE A 361 4.34 39.58 22.94
C ILE A 361 3.33 39.88 21.83
N PHE A 362 2.09 39.42 21.97
CA PHE A 362 1.02 39.60 20.99
C PHE A 362 0.20 40.89 21.23
N ASP A 363 0.58 41.70 22.22
CA ASP A 363 -0.14 42.92 22.58
C ASP A 363 -0.43 43.82 21.37
N GLY A 364 -1.71 44.15 21.19
CA GLY A 364 -2.22 44.97 20.09
C GLY A 364 -2.35 44.28 18.72
N LEU A 365 -2.13 42.97 18.61
CA LEU A 365 -2.38 42.18 17.40
C LEU A 365 -3.74 41.47 17.47
N ASP A 366 -4.42 41.37 16.32
CA ASP A 366 -5.69 40.63 16.18
C ASP A 366 -5.44 39.11 16.13
N GLU A 367 -6.39 38.31 16.63
CA GLU A 367 -6.35 36.85 16.48
C GLU A 367 -6.34 36.45 15.00
N ASP A 368 -5.50 35.48 14.63
CA ASP A 368 -5.38 34.94 13.29
C ASP A 368 -5.20 33.42 13.29
N THR A 369 -4.64 32.86 12.21
CA THR A 369 -4.33 31.42 12.12
C THR A 369 -3.40 30.92 13.24
N THR A 370 -2.72 31.80 13.96
CA THR A 370 -1.83 31.49 15.08
C THR A 370 -2.60 30.83 16.22
N GLU A 371 -3.69 31.44 16.69
CA GLU A 371 -4.53 30.93 17.78
C GLU A 371 -5.24 29.63 17.37
N GLU A 372 -5.68 29.54 16.12
CA GLU A 372 -6.23 28.31 15.53
C GLU A 372 -5.19 27.18 15.56
N ASN A 373 -3.95 27.46 15.14
CA ASN A 373 -2.86 26.50 15.11
C ASN A 373 -2.39 26.07 16.52
N ILE A 374 -2.44 26.96 17.53
CA ILE A 374 -2.12 26.60 18.92
C ILE A 374 -3.06 25.49 19.41
N GLN A 375 -4.37 25.60 19.14
CA GLN A 375 -5.33 24.56 19.50
C GLN A 375 -4.98 23.21 18.85
N SER A 376 -4.72 23.21 17.54
CA SER A 376 -4.35 22.00 16.82
C SER A 376 -3.07 21.36 17.38
N ARG A 377 -2.03 22.16 17.68
CA ARG A 377 -0.78 21.69 18.29
C ARG A 377 -0.95 21.15 19.72
N LEU A 378 -1.83 21.74 20.52
CA LEU A 378 -2.16 21.21 21.84
C LEU A 378 -2.83 19.83 21.75
N ARG A 379 -3.72 19.63 20.76
CA ARG A 379 -4.30 18.30 20.49
C ARG A 379 -3.22 17.30 20.12
N GLY A 380 -2.32 17.67 19.20
CA GLY A 380 -1.17 16.84 18.81
C GLY A 380 -0.27 16.48 20.00
N LEU A 381 0.07 17.46 20.85
CA LEU A 381 0.86 17.26 22.06
C LEU A 381 0.23 16.24 23.01
N LEU A 382 -1.08 16.37 23.28
CA LEU A 382 -1.78 15.46 24.20
C LEU A 382 -1.89 14.05 23.61
N LEU A 383 -2.21 13.91 22.32
CA LEU A 383 -2.27 12.62 21.65
C LEU A 383 -0.89 11.93 21.61
N MET A 384 0.18 12.66 21.29
CA MET A 384 1.54 12.12 21.35
C MET A 384 1.95 11.73 22.77
N SER A 385 1.53 12.50 23.78
CA SER A 385 1.76 12.16 25.19
C SER A 385 1.09 10.84 25.58
N LEU A 386 -0.14 10.61 25.11
CA LEU A 386 -0.85 9.33 25.30
C LEU A 386 -0.15 8.19 24.53
N SER A 387 0.25 8.43 23.28
CA SER A 387 1.02 7.48 22.47
C SER A 387 2.26 7.01 23.23
N ASN A 388 3.06 7.93 23.76
CA ASN A 388 4.27 7.60 24.53
C ASN A 388 3.95 6.86 25.83
N LYS A 389 2.91 7.29 26.56
CA LYS A 389 2.57 6.69 27.86
C LYS A 389 2.05 5.26 27.74
N PHE A 390 1.30 4.97 26.67
CA PHE A 390 0.60 3.69 26.50
C PHE A 390 1.19 2.80 25.41
N ASN A 391 2.23 3.27 24.71
CA ASN A 391 2.82 2.59 23.56
C ASN A 391 1.77 2.27 22.48
N GLU A 392 0.96 3.27 22.15
CA GLU A 392 -0.14 3.17 21.18
C GLU A 392 0.24 3.97 19.92
N MET A 393 -0.01 3.44 18.73
CA MET A 393 0.25 4.14 17.47
C MET A 393 -0.73 5.29 17.29
N LEU A 394 -0.23 6.52 17.19
CA LEU A 394 -1.09 7.66 16.87
C LEU A 394 -1.39 7.68 15.37
N LEU A 395 -2.67 7.55 15.02
CA LEU A 395 -3.15 7.67 13.65
C LEU A 395 -3.55 9.11 13.35
N THR A 396 -3.10 9.64 12.22
CA THR A 396 -3.57 10.93 11.69
C THR A 396 -4.75 10.72 10.76
N THR A 397 -5.56 11.77 10.57
CA THR A 397 -6.83 11.68 9.84
C THR A 397 -6.91 12.61 8.62
N GLY A 398 -5.78 13.14 8.14
CA GLY A 398 -5.78 14.01 6.96
C GLY A 398 -6.01 13.21 5.68
N ASN A 399 -6.97 13.62 4.86
CA ASN A 399 -7.22 13.01 3.55
C ASN A 399 -6.31 13.58 2.45
N LYS A 400 -6.34 12.98 1.25
CA LYS A 400 -5.49 13.40 0.13
C LYS A 400 -5.71 14.86 -0.25
N SER A 401 -6.95 15.35 -0.21
CA SER A 401 -7.31 16.72 -0.58
C SER A 401 -6.65 17.73 0.36
N GLU A 402 -6.80 17.54 1.68
CA GLU A 402 -6.21 18.38 2.72
C GLU A 402 -4.67 18.38 2.67
N VAL A 403 -4.08 17.19 2.53
CA VAL A 403 -2.63 17.01 2.43
C VAL A 403 -2.08 17.66 1.14
N SER A 404 -2.85 17.65 0.05
CA SER A 404 -2.49 18.27 -1.23
C SER A 404 -2.34 19.78 -1.09
N VAL A 405 -3.37 20.46 -0.60
CA VAL A 405 -3.34 21.93 -0.50
C VAL A 405 -2.74 22.43 0.81
N GLY A 406 -2.35 21.52 1.72
CA GLY A 406 -1.78 21.84 3.02
C GLY A 406 -2.76 22.51 3.96
N TYR A 407 -4.04 22.13 3.86
CA TYR A 407 -5.08 22.50 4.80
C TYR A 407 -4.94 21.66 6.07
N SER A 408 -3.84 21.92 6.78
CA SER A 408 -3.38 21.16 7.94
C SER A 408 -2.39 21.99 8.77
N THR A 409 -2.25 21.61 10.04
CA THR A 409 -1.33 22.23 11.00
C THR A 409 -0.14 21.32 11.28
N ILE A 410 1.07 21.78 10.94
CA ILE A 410 2.29 21.05 11.33
C ILE A 410 2.36 20.93 12.86
N TYR A 411 2.64 19.72 13.33
CA TYR A 411 2.67 19.30 14.74
C TYR A 411 1.31 19.36 15.46
N GLY A 412 0.21 19.58 14.72
CA GLY A 412 -1.16 19.45 15.20
C GLY A 412 -1.82 18.19 14.64
N ASP A 413 -2.78 18.37 13.74
CA ASP A 413 -3.47 17.29 13.00
C ASP A 413 -2.52 16.37 12.19
N MET A 414 -1.34 16.86 11.82
CA MET A 414 -0.29 16.08 11.15
C MET A 414 0.52 15.20 12.11
N ALA A 415 0.38 15.36 13.43
CA ALA A 415 1.14 14.60 14.42
C ALA A 415 0.64 13.15 14.50
N GLY A 416 1.46 12.20 14.06
CA GLY A 416 1.19 10.77 14.18
C GLY A 416 2.21 9.90 13.45
N GLY A 417 2.06 8.58 13.57
CA GLY A 417 2.97 7.61 12.98
C GLY A 417 2.44 6.92 11.71
N PHE A 418 1.13 6.93 11.48
CA PHE A 418 0.54 6.36 10.27
C PHE A 418 -0.80 7.03 9.90
N ASN A 419 -1.13 7.04 8.60
CA ASN A 419 -2.36 7.62 8.08
C ASN A 419 -3.07 6.66 7.09
N PRO A 420 -4.13 5.96 7.50
CA PRO A 420 -4.82 5.02 6.62
C PRO A 420 -5.47 5.65 5.39
N ILE A 421 -5.85 6.94 5.43
CA ILE A 421 -6.61 7.61 4.36
C ILE A 421 -5.81 8.69 3.62
N LYS A 422 -4.48 8.71 3.79
CA LYS A 422 -3.58 9.74 3.25
C LYS A 422 -3.73 9.96 1.75
N ASP A 423 -4.04 8.90 1.01
CA ASP A 423 -4.17 8.90 -0.45
C ASP A 423 -5.63 8.72 -0.92
N LEU A 424 -6.60 9.01 -0.06
CA LEU A 424 -8.03 9.03 -0.38
C LEU A 424 -8.53 10.47 -0.50
N TYR A 425 -9.06 10.88 -1.65
CA TYR A 425 -9.69 12.19 -1.84
C TYR A 425 -10.96 12.34 -0.98
N LYS A 426 -11.29 13.58 -0.57
CA LYS A 426 -12.42 13.89 0.32
C LYS A 426 -13.76 13.39 -0.23
N VAL A 427 -14.03 13.56 -1.52
CA VAL A 427 -15.26 13.02 -2.15
C VAL A 427 -15.33 11.50 -1.94
N ARG A 428 -14.20 10.80 -2.05
CA ARG A 428 -14.14 9.36 -1.79
C ARG A 428 -14.21 9.02 -0.31
N VAL A 429 -13.80 9.88 0.62
CA VAL A 429 -14.01 9.69 2.07
C VAL A 429 -15.50 9.58 2.37
N PHE A 430 -16.32 10.46 1.79
CA PHE A 430 -17.79 10.41 1.92
C PHE A 430 -18.35 9.10 1.36
N GLU A 431 -18.02 8.73 0.13
CA GLU A 431 -18.53 7.51 -0.49
C GLU A 431 -18.06 6.24 0.20
N THR A 432 -16.80 6.20 0.65
CA THR A 432 -16.25 5.05 1.37
C THR A 432 -16.93 4.88 2.74
N SER A 433 -17.29 5.98 3.41
CA SER A 433 -18.04 5.92 4.67
C SER A 433 -19.44 5.33 4.47
N ARG A 434 -20.15 5.76 3.42
CA ARG A 434 -21.45 5.19 3.04
C ARG A 434 -21.34 3.73 2.63
N TRP A 435 -20.30 3.40 1.86
CA TRP A 435 -20.01 2.03 1.44
C TRP A 435 -19.74 1.14 2.67
N ARG A 436 -18.92 1.61 3.64
CA ARG A 436 -18.61 0.84 4.85
C ARG A 436 -19.83 0.60 5.73
N ASN A 437 -20.76 1.56 5.84
CA ASN A 437 -21.99 1.35 6.59
C ASN A 437 -22.92 0.30 5.95
N LYS A 438 -22.88 0.19 4.61
CA LYS A 438 -23.71 -0.76 3.84
C LYS A 438 -23.10 -2.16 3.78
N ASN A 439 -21.79 -2.27 3.97
CA ASN A 439 -21.05 -3.50 3.73
C ASN A 439 -20.30 -3.98 4.98
N TYR A 440 -20.32 -5.28 5.21
CA TYR A 440 -19.51 -5.93 6.23
C TYR A 440 -19.02 -7.28 5.70
N PHE A 441 -17.72 -7.54 5.85
CA PHE A 441 -17.08 -8.77 5.39
C PHE A 441 -16.38 -9.51 6.52
N PRO A 442 -16.18 -10.84 6.41
CA PRO A 442 -15.52 -11.64 7.45
C PRO A 442 -14.11 -11.17 7.83
N TRP A 443 -13.40 -10.47 6.94
CA TRP A 443 -12.06 -9.94 7.20
C TRP A 443 -12.05 -8.64 8.03
N MET A 444 -13.23 -8.05 8.31
CA MET A 444 -13.42 -6.87 9.14
C MET A 444 -13.61 -7.26 10.61
N LYS A 445 -12.70 -6.81 11.49
CA LYS A 445 -12.76 -7.10 12.93
C LYS A 445 -13.70 -6.18 13.74
N GLY A 446 -14.18 -5.08 13.16
CA GLY A 446 -15.03 -4.11 13.84
C GLY A 446 -16.50 -4.54 13.86
N SER A 447 -17.36 -3.62 14.32
CA SER A 447 -18.80 -3.83 14.39
C SER A 447 -19.44 -4.02 13.00
N LYS A 448 -20.47 -4.88 12.96
CA LYS A 448 -21.37 -5.05 11.81
C LYS A 448 -22.38 -3.90 11.73
N GLY A 449 -22.82 -3.57 10.52
CA GLY A 449 -23.86 -2.56 10.27
C GLY A 449 -23.31 -1.13 10.24
N VAL A 450 -24.17 -0.18 10.59
CA VAL A 450 -23.84 1.25 10.60
C VAL A 450 -22.88 1.57 11.75
N VAL A 451 -21.70 2.10 11.41
CA VAL A 451 -20.65 2.47 12.38
C VAL A 451 -20.26 3.94 12.31
N ILE A 452 -20.55 4.60 11.19
CA ILE A 452 -20.38 6.05 11.01
C ILE A 452 -21.79 6.66 10.93
N PRO A 453 -22.23 7.50 11.89
CA PRO A 453 -23.55 8.12 11.84
C PRO A 453 -23.79 8.95 10.57
N ASP A 454 -25.02 8.95 10.05
CA ASP A 454 -25.39 9.72 8.85
C ASP A 454 -25.22 11.23 9.09
N GLU A 455 -25.42 11.70 10.33
CA GLU A 455 -25.18 13.09 10.74
C GLU A 455 -23.72 13.52 10.52
N ILE A 456 -22.76 12.60 10.67
CA ILE A 456 -21.34 12.87 10.37
C ILE A 456 -21.11 12.93 8.85
N ILE A 457 -21.82 12.11 8.08
CA ILE A 457 -21.66 11.99 6.63
C ILE A 457 -22.31 13.16 5.88
N GLU A 458 -23.43 13.68 6.38
CA GLU A 458 -24.21 14.73 5.70
C GLU A 458 -23.82 16.15 6.11
N LYS A 459 -23.10 16.33 7.23
CA LYS A 459 -22.72 17.66 7.68
C LYS A 459 -21.54 18.23 6.88
N PRO A 460 -21.50 19.56 6.69
CA PRO A 460 -20.34 20.22 6.08
C PRO A 460 -19.05 19.99 6.89
N PRO A 461 -17.90 19.77 6.24
CA PRO A 461 -16.63 19.57 6.91
C PRO A 461 -16.09 20.86 7.54
N THR A 462 -15.46 20.71 8.71
CA THR A 462 -14.95 21.82 9.53
C THR A 462 -13.90 21.34 10.54
N ALA A 463 -12.94 22.20 10.87
CA ALA A 463 -11.94 21.97 11.92
C ALA A 463 -12.34 22.53 13.31
N GLU A 464 -13.43 23.31 13.39
CA GLU A 464 -13.93 23.97 14.61
C GLU A 464 -12.83 24.69 15.43
N LEU A 465 -11.95 25.43 14.76
CA LEU A 465 -10.87 26.22 15.40
C LEU A 465 -11.30 27.66 15.72
N ARG A 466 -12.38 28.13 15.08
CA ARG A 466 -13.03 29.42 15.34
C ARG A 466 -14.55 29.31 15.15
N ASN A 467 -15.28 30.34 15.57
CA ASN A 467 -16.75 30.37 15.45
C ASN A 467 -17.23 30.20 14.00
N ASN A 468 -18.15 29.25 13.78
CA ASN A 468 -18.83 28.97 12.51
C ASN A 468 -17.90 28.64 11.31
N GLN A 469 -16.69 28.14 11.56
CA GLN A 469 -15.72 27.78 10.52
C GLN A 469 -16.24 26.68 9.59
N LYS A 470 -15.99 26.82 8.28
CA LYS A 470 -16.17 25.77 7.26
C LYS A 470 -14.94 25.69 6.36
N ASP A 471 -14.67 24.52 5.79
CA ASP A 471 -13.56 24.38 4.82
C ASP A 471 -13.78 25.25 3.57
N SER A 472 -15.04 25.42 3.16
CA SER A 472 -15.44 26.26 2.02
C SER A 472 -15.21 27.76 2.23
N ASP A 473 -14.83 28.17 3.45
CA ASP A 473 -14.39 29.55 3.71
C ASP A 473 -13.02 29.83 3.05
N SER A 474 -12.22 28.79 2.75
CA SER A 474 -10.84 28.92 2.23
C SER A 474 -10.56 28.10 0.97
N LEU A 475 -11.38 27.09 0.67
CA LEU A 475 -11.22 26.17 -0.46
C LEU A 475 -12.50 26.14 -1.31
N PRO A 476 -12.42 25.81 -2.61
CA PRO A 476 -13.61 25.49 -3.38
C PRO A 476 -14.26 24.19 -2.88
N ASP A 477 -15.48 23.93 -3.34
CA ASP A 477 -16.17 22.67 -3.05
C ASP A 477 -15.30 21.47 -3.44
N TYR A 478 -15.39 20.39 -2.64
CA TYR A 478 -14.49 19.24 -2.77
C TYR A 478 -14.61 18.53 -4.11
N GLU A 479 -15.77 18.55 -4.76
CA GLU A 479 -15.97 18.02 -6.12
C GLU A 479 -15.11 18.76 -7.15
N ILE A 480 -14.94 20.08 -6.99
CA ILE A 480 -14.09 20.90 -7.85
C ILE A 480 -12.62 20.72 -7.46
N LEU A 481 -12.32 20.78 -6.16
CA LEU A 481 -10.97 20.64 -5.63
C LEU A 481 -10.35 19.30 -6.02
N ASP A 482 -11.05 18.19 -5.75
CA ASP A 482 -10.55 16.84 -5.97
C ASP A 482 -10.39 16.55 -7.46
N GLY A 483 -11.30 17.03 -8.30
CA GLY A 483 -11.17 16.90 -9.76
C GLY A 483 -9.96 17.63 -10.33
N ILE A 484 -9.67 18.84 -9.84
CA ILE A 484 -8.47 19.59 -10.23
C ILE A 484 -7.20 18.90 -9.71
N LEU A 485 -7.21 18.42 -8.46
CA LEU A 485 -6.07 17.72 -7.87
C LEU A 485 -5.78 16.40 -8.58
N GLU A 486 -6.80 15.62 -8.95
CA GLU A 486 -6.61 14.39 -9.72
C GLU A 486 -5.93 14.68 -11.07
N MET A 487 -6.35 15.74 -11.77
CA MET A 487 -5.68 16.17 -13.00
C MET A 487 -4.23 16.60 -12.76
N LEU A 488 -4.00 17.56 -11.86
CA LEU A 488 -2.67 18.13 -11.62
C LEU A 488 -1.69 17.11 -11.02
N MET A 489 -2.16 16.21 -10.15
CA MET A 489 -1.29 15.30 -9.42
C MET A 489 -1.24 13.90 -10.00
N ASP A 490 -2.39 13.26 -10.23
CA ASP A 490 -2.43 11.85 -10.62
C ASP A 490 -2.18 11.67 -12.13
N ASN A 491 -2.57 12.67 -12.93
CA ASN A 491 -2.45 12.67 -14.39
C ASN A 491 -1.34 13.57 -14.95
N ASP A 492 -0.59 14.31 -14.11
CA ASP A 492 0.41 15.31 -14.52
C ASP A 492 -0.12 16.35 -15.53
N ALA A 493 -1.41 16.69 -15.46
CA ALA A 493 -2.02 17.67 -16.34
C ALA A 493 -1.47 19.07 -16.05
N SER A 494 -1.35 19.90 -17.09
CA SER A 494 -1.03 21.32 -16.96
C SER A 494 -2.23 22.15 -16.51
N VAL A 495 -2.00 23.40 -16.12
CA VAL A 495 -3.09 24.36 -15.83
C VAL A 495 -3.98 24.53 -17.07
N ALA A 496 -3.37 24.57 -18.26
CA ALA A 496 -4.10 24.67 -19.52
C ALA A 496 -5.00 23.44 -19.77
N ASP A 497 -4.55 22.22 -19.42
CA ASP A 497 -5.35 21.00 -19.55
C ASP A 497 -6.55 21.01 -18.61
N CYS A 498 -6.37 21.46 -17.35
CA CYS A 498 -7.49 21.63 -16.42
C CYS A 498 -8.52 22.66 -16.93
N VAL A 499 -8.06 23.77 -17.51
CA VAL A 499 -8.96 24.78 -18.10
C VAL A 499 -9.67 24.21 -19.32
N ALA A 500 -8.99 23.42 -20.16
CA ALA A 500 -9.61 22.74 -21.30
C ALA A 500 -10.66 21.71 -20.86
N ALA A 501 -10.51 21.10 -19.69
CA ALA A 501 -11.50 20.23 -19.06
C ALA A 501 -12.71 20.98 -18.45
N GLY A 502 -12.68 22.32 -18.44
CA GLY A 502 -13.81 23.16 -18.02
C GLY A 502 -13.67 23.80 -16.64
N TYR A 503 -12.53 23.64 -15.97
CA TYR A 503 -12.27 24.32 -14.69
C TYR A 503 -11.91 25.79 -14.90
N GLU A 504 -12.34 26.65 -13.96
CA GLU A 504 -12.02 28.07 -14.02
C GLU A 504 -10.53 28.31 -13.73
N ARG A 505 -9.86 29.07 -14.60
CA ARG A 505 -8.40 29.23 -14.58
C ARG A 505 -7.88 29.79 -13.25
N SER A 506 -8.53 30.80 -12.68
CA SER A 506 -8.07 31.41 -11.42
C SER A 506 -8.14 30.42 -10.25
N VAL A 507 -9.18 29.57 -10.22
CA VAL A 507 -9.31 28.48 -9.24
C VAL A 507 -8.22 27.44 -9.42
N VAL A 508 -7.96 26.98 -10.65
CA VAL A 508 -6.88 26.00 -10.93
C VAL A 508 -5.53 26.56 -10.49
N GLN A 509 -5.20 27.81 -10.83
CA GLN A 509 -3.95 28.46 -10.45
C GLN A 509 -3.82 28.63 -8.93
N GLN A 510 -4.91 28.92 -8.23
CA GLN A 510 -4.92 28.96 -6.77
C GLN A 510 -4.62 27.58 -6.16
N ILE A 511 -5.25 26.52 -6.66
CA ILE A 511 -5.03 25.14 -6.19
C ILE A 511 -3.60 24.69 -6.49
N GLU A 512 -3.09 24.94 -7.70
CA GLU A 512 -1.70 24.63 -8.07
C GLU A 512 -0.71 25.36 -7.14
N LYS A 513 -0.97 26.64 -6.86
CA LYS A 513 -0.16 27.42 -5.94
C LYS A 513 -0.14 26.81 -4.54
N LEU A 514 -1.31 26.44 -3.99
CA LEU A 514 -1.42 25.78 -2.69
C LEU A 514 -0.73 24.43 -2.69
N LEU A 515 -0.93 23.63 -3.74
CA LEU A 515 -0.29 22.34 -3.93
C LEU A 515 1.23 22.50 -3.80
N TYR A 516 1.88 23.38 -4.55
CA TYR A 516 3.33 23.55 -4.48
C TYR A 516 3.83 24.24 -3.20
N LEU A 517 3.07 25.18 -2.62
CA LEU A 517 3.47 25.82 -1.36
C LEU A 517 3.44 24.85 -0.17
N SER A 518 2.60 23.82 -0.23
CA SER A 518 2.40 22.87 0.87
C SER A 518 3.37 21.71 0.88
N GLU A 519 4.38 21.71 0.01
CA GLU A 519 5.41 20.66 -0.08
C GLU A 519 6.13 20.44 1.25
N TYR A 520 6.57 21.53 1.92
CA TYR A 520 7.27 21.44 3.22
C TYR A 520 6.43 20.81 4.34
N LYS A 521 5.09 20.92 4.27
CA LYS A 521 4.19 20.23 5.20
C LYS A 521 4.20 18.73 4.91
N ARG A 522 4.00 18.35 3.64
CA ARG A 522 3.92 16.94 3.22
C ARG A 522 5.18 16.13 3.54
N PHE A 523 6.36 16.74 3.44
CA PHE A 523 7.62 16.10 3.85
C PHE A 523 7.65 15.66 5.33
N GLN A 524 6.80 16.26 6.18
CA GLN A 524 6.69 15.94 7.61
C GLN A 524 5.43 15.12 7.94
N SER A 525 4.63 14.77 6.94
CA SER A 525 3.41 13.99 7.15
C SER A 525 3.73 12.52 7.41
N ALA A 526 2.95 11.87 8.27
CA ALA A 526 3.06 10.43 8.52
C ALA A 526 2.96 9.62 7.20
N PRO A 527 3.63 8.45 7.10
CA PRO A 527 3.36 7.51 6.00
C PRO A 527 1.90 7.07 6.02
N GLY A 528 1.41 6.57 4.88
CA GLY A 528 0.01 6.17 4.76
C GLY A 528 -0.25 5.31 3.54
N ALA A 529 -1.42 4.67 3.51
CA ALA A 529 -1.77 3.73 2.44
C ALA A 529 -1.84 4.41 1.08
N ARG A 530 -1.13 3.86 0.09
CA ARG A 530 -1.17 4.24 -1.32
C ARG A 530 -2.35 3.59 -2.03
N LEU A 531 -3.22 4.39 -2.64
CA LEU A 531 -4.44 3.94 -3.32
C LEU A 531 -4.47 4.34 -4.81
N SER A 532 -3.85 5.46 -5.14
CA SER A 532 -3.87 6.11 -6.44
C SER A 532 -2.59 5.85 -7.24
N LEU A 533 -2.55 6.37 -8.47
CA LEU A 533 -1.39 6.24 -9.34
C LEU A 533 -0.18 7.02 -8.80
N LYS A 534 -0.42 8.16 -8.12
CA LYS A 534 0.62 9.03 -7.56
C LYS A 534 0.29 9.45 -6.12
N ALA A 535 0.79 8.66 -5.18
CA ALA A 535 0.70 8.97 -3.76
C ALA A 535 1.80 9.94 -3.28
N PHE A 536 1.58 10.50 -2.09
CA PHE A 536 2.55 11.35 -1.42
C PHE A 536 3.66 10.54 -0.73
N TRP A 537 4.74 10.22 -1.46
CA TRP A 537 6.05 9.77 -0.97
C TRP A 537 6.95 9.44 -2.18
N LEU A 538 7.18 8.16 -2.49
CA LEU A 538 8.09 7.71 -3.55
C LEU A 538 7.61 8.08 -4.96
N ASP A 539 6.29 8.10 -5.19
CA ASP A 539 5.68 8.43 -6.49
C ASP A 539 5.89 9.89 -6.93
N ARG A 540 6.02 10.81 -5.97
CA ARG A 540 6.01 12.25 -6.23
C ARG A 540 7.13 12.95 -5.46
N ARG A 541 8.23 13.24 -6.17
CA ARG A 541 9.45 13.86 -5.62
C ARG A 541 9.58 15.29 -6.10
N TYR A 542 9.11 16.24 -5.30
CA TYR A 542 9.11 17.66 -5.65
C TYR A 542 10.01 18.47 -4.70
N PRO A 543 10.70 19.51 -5.20
CA PRO A 543 11.51 20.37 -4.35
C PRO A 543 10.63 21.24 -3.46
N ILE A 544 11.01 21.36 -2.17
CA ILE A 544 10.36 22.28 -1.22
C ILE A 544 10.60 23.75 -1.65
N VAL A 545 11.84 24.07 -2.02
CA VAL A 545 12.21 25.42 -2.46
C VAL A 545 11.88 25.56 -3.95
N ASN A 546 10.63 25.92 -4.24
CA ASN A 546 10.11 25.98 -5.60
C ASN A 546 9.30 27.27 -5.89
N LYS A 547 9.80 28.08 -6.83
CA LYS A 547 9.11 29.31 -7.31
C LYS A 547 8.39 29.14 -8.64
N TRP A 548 8.53 28.00 -9.32
CA TRP A 548 7.88 27.76 -10.60
C TRP A 548 6.36 27.61 -10.42
N ARG A 549 5.58 28.22 -11.32
CA ARG A 549 4.12 28.13 -11.40
C ARG A 549 3.73 28.04 -12.87
N ASP A 550 2.76 27.21 -13.21
CA ASP A 550 2.28 27.08 -14.57
C ASP A 550 1.35 28.24 -14.93
N ASN A 551 1.91 29.24 -15.62
CA ASN A 551 1.17 30.44 -16.02
C ASN A 551 0.56 30.33 -17.43
N LYS A 552 0.64 29.17 -18.09
CA LYS A 552 0.20 29.01 -19.48
C LYS A 552 -1.26 28.57 -19.59
#